data_AF-A0A8T4PEB6-F1
#
_entry.id   AF-A0A8T4PEB6-F1
#
_cell.length_a   1.000
_cell.length_b   1.000
_cell.length_c   1.000
_cell.angle_alpha   90.00
_cell.angle_beta   90.00
_cell.angle_gamma   90.00
#
_symmetry.space_group_name_H-M   'P 1'
#
loop_
_entity.id
_entity.type
_entity.pdbx_description
1 polymer ?
#
loop_
_entity_poly.entity_id
_entity_poly.type
_entity_poly.pdbx_seq_one_letter_code
_entity_poly.pdbx_strand_id
1 'polypeptide(L)' 'MLCNCNYDKTKLLYKLTKAVGFIEKHALHDAEKDGHPLCAEEYKELKHDLQRHIEKLRAAIEGLSREGKFG' A
#
# COMPACT_ATOMS: atom_id res chain seq x y z
N MET A 1 13.23 -15.11 -19.10
CA MET A 1 13.35 -14.04 -18.07
C MET A 1 12.55 -14.50 -16.88
N LEU A 2 13.20 -15.07 -15.86
CA LEU A 2 12.51 -15.41 -14.60
C LEU A 2 12.10 -14.08 -13.97
N CYS A 3 10.85 -13.65 -14.19
CA CYS A 3 10.25 -12.60 -13.38
C CYS A 3 10.38 -13.07 -11.93
N ASN A 4 11.18 -12.38 -11.12
CA ASN A 4 11.26 -12.66 -9.71
C ASN A 4 9.98 -12.11 -9.06
N CYS A 5 8.87 -12.82 -9.27
CA CYS A 5 7.53 -12.43 -8.86
C CYS A 5 7.47 -12.12 -7.35
N ASN A 6 8.32 -12.76 -6.54
CA ASN A 6 8.42 -12.54 -5.11
C ASN A 6 9.10 -11.19 -4.79
N TYR A 7 10.19 -10.88 -5.49
CA TYR A 7 10.82 -9.57 -5.40
C TYR A 7 9.86 -8.45 -5.83
N ASP A 8 9.15 -8.63 -6.95
CA ASP A 8 8.22 -7.62 -7.45
C ASP A 8 7.04 -7.41 -6.50
N LYS A 9 6.49 -8.48 -5.91
CA LYS A 9 5.47 -8.39 -4.85
C LYS A 9 5.99 -7.64 -3.63
N THR A 10 7.19 -7.97 -3.15
CA THR A 10 7.80 -7.30 -1.99
C THR A 10 8.08 -5.81 -2.27
N LYS A 11 8.58 -5.50 -3.47
CA LYS A 11 8.81 -4.13 -3.92
C LYS A 11 7.51 -3.34 -4.03
N LEU A 12 6.46 -3.96 -4.55
CA LEU A 12 5.13 -3.36 -4.61
C LEU A 12 4.57 -3.10 -3.20
N LEU A 13 4.70 -4.06 -2.28
CA LEU A 13 4.29 -3.91 -0.89
C LEU A 13 4.97 -2.69 -0.25
N TYR A 14 6.29 -2.56 -0.39
CA TYR A 14 7.03 -1.41 0.12
C TYR A 14 6.52 -0.07 -0.44
N LYS A 15 6.26 -0.01 -1.75
CA LYS A 15 5.74 1.21 -2.40
C LYS A 15 4.36 1.59 -1.87
N LEU A 16 3.45 0.62 -1.73
CA LEU A 16 2.11 0.85 -1.21
C LEU A 16 2.15 1.32 0.25
N THR A 17 2.98 0.70 1.09
CA THR A 17 3.17 1.14 2.49
C THR A 17 3.70 2.58 2.56
N LYS A 18 4.64 2.96 1.67
CA LYS A 18 5.10 4.35 1.57
C LYS A 18 3.98 5.31 1.17
N ALA A 19 3.16 4.95 0.19
CA ALA A 19 2.04 5.78 -0.25
C ALA A 19 1.02 6.00 0.88
N VAL A 20 0.62 4.93 1.58
CA VAL A 20 -0.25 5.03 2.76
C VAL A 20 0.37 5.92 3.83
N GLY A 21 1.66 5.74 4.13
CA GLY A 21 2.36 6.57 5.12
C GLY A 21 2.44 8.04 4.72
N PHE A 22 2.55 8.36 3.43
CA PHE A 22 2.48 9.73 2.93
C PHE A 22 1.08 10.33 3.11
N ILE A 23 0.04 9.57 2.76
CA ILE A 23 -1.35 10.02 2.90
C ILE A 23 -1.68 10.32 4.36
N GLU A 24 -1.29 9.43 5.28
CA GLU A 24 -1.54 9.59 6.72
C GLU A 24 -0.79 10.76 7.36
N LYS A 25 0.45 11.01 6.95
CA LYS A 25 1.30 12.01 7.58
C LYS A 25 1.20 13.40 6.96
N HIS A 26 0.83 13.48 5.69
CA HIS A 26 0.92 14.71 4.91
C HIS A 26 -0.39 15.01 4.19
N ALA A 27 -0.80 14.18 3.23
CA ALA A 27 -1.85 14.54 2.28
C ALA A 27 -3.19 14.87 2.95
N LEU A 28 -3.60 14.09 3.97
CA LEU A 28 -4.82 14.36 4.73
C LEU A 28 -4.73 15.69 5.51
N HIS A 29 -3.61 15.91 6.18
CA HIS A 29 -3.40 17.11 6.98
C HIS A 29 -3.39 18.37 6.10
N ASP A 30 -2.72 18.31 4.95
CA ASP A 30 -2.65 19.43 4.00
C ASP A 30 -4.03 19.73 3.41
N ALA A 31 -4.80 18.72 3.02
CA ALA A 31 -6.17 18.90 2.51
C ALA A 31 -7.13 19.50 3.56
N GLU A 32 -7.02 19.06 4.83
CA GLU A 32 -7.81 19.61 5.93
C GLU A 32 -7.43 21.06 6.23
N LYS A 33 -6.12 21.36 6.25
CA LYS A 33 -5.58 22.68 6.53
C LYS A 33 -5.95 23.71 5.46
N ASP A 34 -5.94 23.31 4.19
CA ASP A 34 -6.27 24.19 3.06
C ASP A 34 -7.79 24.28 2.80
N GLY A 35 -8.61 23.63 3.63
CA GLY A 35 -10.07 23.73 3.55
C GLY A 35 -10.66 22.98 2.35
N HIS A 36 -10.05 21.86 1.97
CA HIS A 36 -10.48 21.02 0.84
C HIS A 36 -11.10 19.69 1.34
N PRO A 37 -12.34 19.71 1.88
CA PRO A 37 -12.95 18.53 2.52
C PRO A 37 -13.17 17.35 1.57
N LEU A 38 -13.51 17.61 0.30
CA LEU A 38 -13.65 16.54 -0.70
C LEU A 38 -12.30 15.84 -0.96
N CYS A 39 -11.22 16.60 -1.04
CA CYS A 39 -9.87 16.06 -1.23
C CYS A 39 -9.44 15.21 -0.01
N ALA A 40 -9.77 15.67 1.20
CA ALA A 40 -9.52 14.90 2.42
C ALA A 40 -10.28 13.57 2.42
N GLU A 41 -11.56 13.55 2.01
CA GLU A 41 -12.32 12.30 1.90
C GLU A 41 -11.77 11.37 0.82
N GLU A 42 -11.40 11.87 -0.36
CA GLU A 42 -10.74 11.06 -1.39
C GLU A 42 -9.46 10.41 -0.88
N TYR A 43 -8.65 11.13 -0.10
CA TYR A 43 -7.46 10.57 0.53
C TYR A 43 -7.79 9.51 1.59
N LYS A 44 -8.88 9.64 2.34
CA LYS A 44 -9.32 8.61 3.30
C LYS A 44 -9.77 7.34 2.58
N GLU A 45 -10.56 7.48 1.51
CA GLU A 45 -11.01 6.35 0.69
C GLU A 45 -9.83 5.65 0.02
N LEU A 46 -8.95 6.42 -0.63
CA LEU A 46 -7.74 5.89 -1.26
C LEU A 46 -6.86 5.15 -0.26
N LYS A 47 -6.67 5.72 0.94
CA LYS A 47 -5.91 5.05 2.01
C LYS A 47 -6.52 3.70 2.36
N HIS A 48 -7.84 3.66 2.57
CA HIS A 48 -8.54 2.44 2.93
C HIS A 48 -8.41 1.36 1.85
N ASP A 49 -8.49 1.73 0.57
CA ASP A 49 -8.28 0.83 -0.55
C ASP A 49 -6.84 0.30 -0.61
N LEU A 50 -5.85 1.18 -0.46
CA LEU A 50 -4.45 0.79 -0.43
C LEU A 50 -4.14 -0.15 0.74
N GLN A 51 -4.71 0.08 1.92
CA GLN A 51 -4.59 -0.82 3.07
C GLN A 51 -5.17 -2.20 2.77
N ARG A 52 -6.36 -2.28 2.15
CA ARG A 52 -6.94 -3.56 1.72
C ARG A 52 -6.03 -4.30 0.73
N HIS A 53 -5.39 -3.59 -0.20
CA HIS A 53 -4.45 -4.20 -1.15
C HIS A 53 -3.13 -4.64 -0.49
N ILE A 54 -2.62 -3.87 0.47
CA ILE A 54 -1.45 -4.25 1.27
C ILE A 54 -1.68 -5.57 1.98
N GLU A 55 -2.84 -5.75 2.63
CA GLU A 55 -3.14 -7.00 3.35
C GLU A 55 -3.24 -8.21 2.40
N LYS A 56 -3.88 -8.05 1.23
CA LYS A 56 -3.89 -9.10 0.20
C LYS A 56 -2.49 -9.47 -0.27
N LEU A 57 -1.63 -8.47 -0.44
CA LEU A 57 -0.26 -8.67 -0.91
C LEU A 57 0.63 -9.32 0.16
N ARG A 58 0.46 -8.94 1.44
CA ARG A 58 1.10 -9.59 2.60
C ARG A 58 0.72 -11.07 2.67
N ALA A 59 -0.56 -11.39 2.60
CA ALA A 59 -1.03 -12.77 2.61
C ALA A 59 -0.44 -13.58 1.45
N ALA A 60 -0.34 -13.00 0.25
CA ALA A 60 0.26 -13.66 -0.91
C ALA A 60 1.77 -13.92 -0.73
N ILE A 61 2.51 -12.99 -0.13
CA ILE A 61 3.94 -13.13 0.16
C ILE A 61 4.17 -14.18 1.26
N GLU A 62 3.39 -14.14 2.33
CA GLU A 62 3.47 -15.11 3.43
C GLU A 62 3.10 -16.54 2.99
N GLY A 63 2.06 -16.69 2.17
CA GLY A 63 1.69 -17.99 1.60
C GLY A 63 2.83 -18.62 0.80
N LEU A 64 3.51 -17.82 -0.03
CA LEU A 64 4.68 -18.28 -0.80
C LEU A 64 5.86 -18.67 0.09
N SER A 65 6.05 -17.94 1.20
CA SER A 65 7.08 -18.25 2.20
C SER A 65 6.82 -19.59 2.88
N ARG A 66 5.58 -19.84 3.30
CA ARG A 66 5.16 -21.11 3.94
C ARG A 66 5.30 -22.32 3.00
N GLU A 67 5.09 -22.12 1.71
CA GLU A 67 5.21 -23.18 0.69
C GLU A 67 6.66 -23.44 0.24
N GLY A 68 7.66 -22.72 0.78
CA GLY A 68 9.06 -22.85 0.36
C GLY A 68 9.32 -22.35 -1.07
N LYS A 69 8.38 -21.61 -1.66
CA LYS A 69 8.44 -21.07 -3.04
C LYS A 69 8.98 -19.64 -3.09
N PHE A 70 9.67 -19.22 -2.04
CA PHE A 70 10.20 -17.86 -1.92
C PHE A 70 11.52 -17.63 -2.67
N GLY A 71 12.13 -18.70 -3.22
CA GLY A 71 13.37 -18.67 -4.01
C GLY A 71 13.21 -18.06 -5.40
#